data_AF-A0A4Q3XP05-F1
#
_entry.id   AF-A0A4Q3XP05-F1
#
_cell.length_a   1.000
_cell.length_b   1.000
_cell.length_c   1.000
_cell.angle_alpha   90.00
_cell.angle_beta   90.00
_cell.angle_gamma   90.00
#
_symmetry.space_group_name_H-M   'P 1'
#
loop_
_entity.id
_entity.type
_entity.pdbx_description
1 polymer ?
#
loop_
_entity_poly.entity_id
_entity_poly.type
_entity_poly.pdbx_seq_one_letter_code
_entity_poly.pdbx_strand_id
1 'polypeptide(L)'
;MVRCESCAARHRVVETVRRVVVLAVALLCTGCSSTEPTTTSSPNTSTMSSTSSSIRPSPATTSTSTPQPGPPYIGTLTWRPGRHGDDLIVTPTGAGRAVLGEEKEAAAWAEVARREPRADTVSMQRQFACHWRYARSKATWNLETWRMAVPMDQVVSAYCNPGGPE
;
A
#
# COMPACT_ATOMS: atom_id res chain seq x y z
N MET A 1 57.65 -3.19 1.12
CA MET A 1 57.05 -4.36 0.45
C MET A 1 56.22 -5.12 1.47
N VAL A 2 54.90 -4.85 1.52
CA VAL A 2 53.96 -5.57 2.41
C VAL A 2 53.16 -6.49 1.50
N ARG A 3 53.35 -7.81 1.64
CA ARG A 3 52.63 -8.83 0.89
C ARG A 3 51.21 -8.96 1.45
N CYS A 4 50.24 -9.02 0.53
CA CYS A 4 48.81 -8.98 0.79
C CYS A 4 48.26 -10.40 1.02
N GLU A 5 48.23 -10.85 2.28
CA GLU A 5 47.65 -12.16 2.66
C GLU A 5 46.11 -12.18 2.52
N SER A 6 45.46 -11.02 2.41
CA SER A 6 44.00 -10.89 2.32
C SER A 6 43.37 -11.30 0.98
N CYS A 7 44.16 -11.56 -0.06
CA CYS A 7 43.65 -11.94 -1.38
C CYS A 7 43.26 -13.43 -1.45
N ALA A 8 43.96 -14.31 -0.72
CA ALA A 8 43.76 -15.76 -0.79
C ALA A 8 42.46 -16.24 -0.12
N ALA A 9 41.99 -15.56 0.94
CA ALA A 9 40.78 -15.92 1.67
C ALA A 9 39.50 -15.68 0.85
N ARG A 10 39.49 -14.65 -0.01
CA ARG A 10 38.33 -14.28 -0.82
C ARG A 10 38.05 -15.28 -1.95
N HIS A 11 39.09 -15.93 -2.47
CA HIS A 11 38.95 -16.90 -3.57
C HIS A 11 38.29 -18.23 -3.12
N ARG A 12 38.56 -18.70 -1.89
CA ARG A 12 37.98 -19.94 -1.34
C ARG A 12 36.47 -19.84 -1.08
N VAL A 13 35.96 -18.66 -0.71
CA VAL A 13 34.53 -18.44 -0.46
C VAL A 13 33.74 -18.45 -1.78
N VAL A 14 34.30 -17.88 -2.85
CA VAL A 14 33.62 -17.79 -4.16
C VAL A 14 33.48 -19.16 -4.84
N GLU A 15 34.46 -20.06 -4.71
CA GLU A 15 34.34 -21.43 -5.26
C GLU A 15 33.32 -22.29 -4.51
N THR A 16 33.12 -22.06 -3.21
CA THR A 16 32.19 -22.85 -2.38
C THR A 16 30.74 -22.51 -2.70
N VAL A 17 30.42 -21.23 -2.94
CA VAL A 17 29.06 -20.80 -3.33
C VAL A 17 28.69 -21.28 -4.74
N ARG A 18 29.67 -21.31 -5.66
CA ARG A 18 29.44 -21.73 -7.07
C ARG A 18 29.10 -23.22 -7.22
N ARG A 19 29.47 -24.07 -6.25
CA ARG A 19 29.11 -25.50 -6.24
C ARG A 19 27.73 -25.79 -5.65
N VAL A 20 27.18 -24.91 -4.82
CA VAL A 20 25.83 -25.09 -4.22
C VAL A 20 24.71 -24.69 -5.21
N VAL A 21 24.97 -23.76 -6.12
CA VAL A 21 23.95 -23.28 -7.09
C VAL A 21 23.72 -24.25 -8.27
N VAL A 22 24.63 -25.19 -8.54
CA VAL A 22 24.51 -26.13 -9.69
C VAL A 22 23.63 -27.35 -9.38
N LEU A 23 23.15 -27.55 -8.15
CA LEU A 23 22.44 -28.78 -7.74
C LEU A 23 20.94 -28.61 -7.43
N ALA A 24 20.31 -27.49 -7.80
CA ALA A 24 18.88 -27.26 -7.56
C ALA A 24 18.08 -26.89 -8.83
N VAL A 25 18.43 -27.49 -9.98
CA VAL A 25 17.63 -27.44 -11.22
C VAL A 25 17.24 -28.85 -11.61
N ALA A 26 16.21 -29.41 -10.98
CA ALA A 26 15.49 -30.59 -11.48
C ALA A 26 14.25 -30.92 -10.64
N LEU A 27 13.15 -30.16 -10.75
CA LEU A 27 11.83 -30.70 -10.39
C LEU A 27 10.71 -30.15 -11.29
N LEU A 28 10.47 -30.93 -12.36
CA LEU A 28 9.18 -31.41 -12.86
C LEU A 28 8.13 -30.35 -13.28
N CYS A 29 8.09 -30.10 -14.58
CA CYS A 29 6.90 -29.67 -15.29
C CYS A 29 5.83 -30.78 -15.22
N THR A 30 4.72 -30.51 -14.54
CA THR A 30 3.48 -31.27 -14.74
C THR A 30 2.36 -30.24 -14.89
N GLY A 31 2.16 -29.81 -16.13
CA GLY A 31 1.01 -29.00 -16.52
C GLY A 31 -0.24 -29.87 -16.49
N CYS A 32 -1.20 -29.51 -15.64
CA CYS A 32 -2.56 -30.05 -15.69
C CYS A 32 -3.46 -28.94 -16.22
N SER A 33 -3.85 -29.05 -17.49
CA SER A 33 -4.88 -28.24 -18.10
C SER A 33 -6.20 -28.48 -17.37
N SER A 34 -6.79 -27.43 -16.82
CA SER A 34 -8.17 -27.48 -16.33
C SER A 34 -9.09 -26.85 -17.38
N THR A 35 -10.00 -27.71 -17.80
CA THR A 35 -11.04 -27.62 -18.82
C THR A 35 -11.97 -26.43 -18.59
N GLU A 36 -12.25 -25.67 -19.65
CA GLU A 36 -13.29 -24.64 -19.67
C GLU A 36 -14.68 -25.27 -19.46
N PRO A 37 -15.50 -24.75 -18.53
CA PRO A 37 -16.91 -25.05 -18.53
C PRO A 37 -17.65 -24.15 -19.54
N THR A 38 -18.29 -24.83 -20.49
CA THR A 38 -19.50 -24.50 -21.25
C THR A 38 -20.11 -23.12 -21.02
N THR A 39 -20.16 -22.30 -22.07
CA THR A 39 -21.17 -21.24 -22.21
C THR A 39 -22.02 -21.52 -23.46
N THR A 40 -23.08 -22.30 -23.26
CA THR A 40 -24.23 -22.33 -24.16
C THR A 40 -25.21 -21.29 -23.65
N SER A 41 -25.36 -20.18 -24.38
CA SER A 41 -26.40 -19.19 -24.09
C SER A 41 -27.33 -19.08 -25.29
N SER A 42 -28.48 -19.75 -25.19
CA SER A 42 -29.68 -19.44 -25.96
C SER A 42 -30.41 -18.26 -25.32
N PRO A 43 -31.02 -17.34 -26.09
CA PRO A 43 -31.89 -16.32 -25.53
C PRO A 43 -33.32 -16.87 -25.42
N ASN A 44 -33.80 -17.10 -24.19
CA ASN A 44 -35.22 -17.28 -23.93
C ASN A 44 -35.81 -15.97 -23.38
N THR A 45 -36.60 -15.33 -24.22
CA THR A 45 -37.63 -14.36 -23.87
C THR A 45 -38.56 -14.95 -22.82
N SER A 46 -38.81 -14.25 -21.71
CA SER A 46 -40.00 -14.46 -20.88
C SER A 46 -40.41 -13.18 -20.16
N THR A 47 -41.69 -12.90 -20.36
CA THR A 47 -42.49 -11.73 -19.99
C THR A 47 -43.03 -11.83 -18.55
N MET A 48 -43.11 -10.68 -17.88
CA MET A 48 -43.95 -10.28 -16.73
C MET A 48 -44.16 -11.21 -15.51
N SER A 49 -43.99 -10.67 -14.30
CA SER A 49 -45.13 -10.17 -13.49
C SER A 49 -44.70 -9.75 -12.08
N SER A 50 -45.31 -8.65 -11.64
CA SER A 50 -45.27 -8.02 -10.32
C SER A 50 -45.85 -8.90 -9.21
N THR A 51 -45.24 -8.87 -8.03
CA THR A 51 -45.87 -9.28 -6.77
C THR A 51 -45.49 -8.30 -5.67
N SER A 52 -46.43 -7.42 -5.33
CA SER A 52 -46.33 -6.45 -4.25
C SER A 52 -46.53 -7.16 -2.91
N SER A 53 -45.50 -7.18 -2.07
CA SER A 53 -45.62 -7.51 -0.65
C SER A 53 -45.51 -6.22 0.16
N SER A 54 -46.59 -5.88 0.86
CA SER A 54 -46.69 -4.72 1.73
C SER A 54 -45.89 -4.96 3.02
N ILE A 55 -44.77 -4.26 3.18
CA ILE A 55 -43.93 -4.30 4.38
C ILE A 55 -44.30 -3.10 5.26
N ARG A 56 -44.72 -3.38 6.48
CA ARG A 56 -45.04 -2.40 7.53
C ARG A 56 -43.77 -1.59 7.89
N PRO A 57 -43.79 -0.24 7.84
CA PRO A 57 -42.62 0.54 8.22
C PRO A 57 -42.43 0.51 9.75
N SER A 58 -41.31 -0.07 10.21
CA SER A 58 -40.76 0.24 11.53
C SER A 58 -40.33 1.71 11.56
N PRO A 59 -40.42 2.40 12.72
CA PRO A 59 -39.87 3.75 12.84
C PRO A 59 -38.35 3.65 12.64
N ALA A 60 -37.87 4.22 11.54
CA ALA A 60 -36.45 4.36 11.28
C ALA A 60 -35.89 5.34 12.31
N THR A 61 -35.07 4.85 13.23
CA THR A 61 -34.21 5.71 14.05
C THR A 61 -33.30 6.46 13.09
N THR A 62 -33.62 7.71 12.79
CA THR A 62 -32.76 8.58 11.98
C THR A 62 -31.51 8.87 12.78
N SER A 63 -30.46 8.08 12.56
CA SER A 63 -29.12 8.40 13.03
C SER A 63 -28.66 9.65 12.27
N THR A 64 -28.82 10.82 12.88
CA THR A 64 -28.25 12.08 12.40
C THR A 64 -26.72 11.97 12.51
N SER A 65 -26.08 11.49 11.45
CA SER A 65 -24.64 11.63 11.30
C SER A 65 -24.35 13.07 10.87
N THR A 66 -23.52 13.78 11.62
CA THR A 66 -23.02 15.09 11.20
C THR A 66 -22.19 14.91 9.93
N PRO A 67 -22.44 15.69 8.85
CA PRO A 67 -21.65 15.61 7.64
C PRO A 67 -20.16 15.85 7.91
N GLN A 68 -19.29 14.96 7.43
CA GLN A 68 -17.85 15.15 7.51
C GLN A 68 -17.38 16.24 6.52
N PRO A 69 -16.34 17.02 6.85
CA PRO A 69 -15.78 18.01 5.93
C PRO A 69 -15.29 17.39 4.61
N GLY A 70 -15.45 18.11 3.51
CA GLY A 70 -14.91 17.71 2.19
C GLY A 70 -13.44 18.08 1.99
N PRO A 71 -12.84 17.70 0.84
CA PRO A 71 -11.46 18.03 0.48
C PRO A 71 -11.27 19.54 0.23
N PRO A 72 -10.03 20.06 0.20
CA PRO A 72 -8.76 19.32 0.20
C PRO A 72 -8.40 18.73 1.57
N TYR A 73 -7.95 17.49 1.59
CA TYR A 73 -7.44 16.83 2.79
C TYR A 73 -5.95 17.07 3.01
N ILE A 74 -5.20 17.36 1.95
CA ILE A 74 -3.76 17.60 1.97
C ILE A 74 -3.45 19.08 1.71
N GLY A 75 -2.75 19.70 2.66
CA GLY A 75 -2.30 21.09 2.58
C GLY A 75 -1.02 21.22 1.77
N THR A 76 0.13 21.18 2.44
CA THR A 76 1.44 21.34 1.79
C THR A 76 2.12 20.00 1.54
N LEU A 77 2.89 19.98 0.45
CA LEU A 77 3.76 18.90 0.01
C LEU A 77 5.12 19.54 -0.26
N THR A 78 6.18 19.07 0.37
CA THR A 78 7.51 19.67 0.22
C THR A 78 8.56 18.59 0.25
N TRP A 79 9.29 18.42 -0.85
CA TRP A 79 10.47 17.58 -0.90
C TRP A 79 11.62 18.21 -0.12
N ARG A 80 12.31 17.40 0.67
CA ARG A 80 13.53 17.80 1.37
C ARG A 80 14.58 16.69 1.27
N PRO A 81 15.87 17.04 1.21
CA PRO A 81 16.93 16.05 1.38
C PRO A 81 16.81 15.41 2.76
N GLY A 82 16.69 14.08 2.79
CA GLY A 82 16.79 13.23 3.98
C GLY A 82 18.14 12.52 4.04
N ARG A 83 18.34 11.69 5.07
CA ARG A 83 19.61 10.98 5.31
C ARG A 83 19.96 9.97 4.21
N HIS A 84 18.94 9.34 3.62
CA HIS A 84 19.08 8.22 2.70
C HIS A 84 18.43 8.45 1.33
N GLY A 85 17.95 9.66 1.07
CA GLY A 85 17.19 10.03 -0.12
C GLY A 85 16.32 11.24 0.18
N ASP A 86 15.53 11.68 -0.79
CA ASP A 86 14.56 12.72 -0.53
C ASP A 86 13.36 12.19 0.27
N ASP A 87 12.83 13.05 1.13
CA ASP A 87 11.60 12.84 1.88
C ASP A 87 10.52 13.80 1.38
N LEU A 88 9.30 13.30 1.20
CA LEU A 88 8.14 14.15 0.99
C LEU A 88 7.51 14.50 2.33
N ILE A 89 7.61 15.76 2.73
CA ILE A 89 6.94 16.29 3.92
C ILE A 89 5.49 16.62 3.57
N VAL A 90 4.56 15.93 4.20
CA VAL A 90 3.11 16.08 4.01
C VAL A 90 2.50 16.81 5.21
N THR A 91 1.76 17.88 4.95
CA THR A 91 0.97 18.59 5.98
C THR A 91 -0.53 18.47 5.68
N PRO A 92 -1.30 17.71 6.47
CA PRO A 92 -2.75 17.63 6.35
C PRO A 92 -3.45 18.98 6.61
N THR A 93 -4.59 19.21 5.95
CA THR A 93 -5.47 20.34 6.27
C THR A 93 -6.29 20.07 7.53
N GLY A 94 -7.02 21.09 8.02
CA GLY A 94 -8.02 20.91 9.08
C GLY A 94 -9.12 19.90 8.70
N ALA A 95 -9.57 19.89 7.44
CA ALA A 95 -10.52 18.90 6.93
C ALA A 95 -9.91 17.48 6.96
N GLY A 96 -8.68 17.32 6.46
CA GLY A 96 -7.95 16.05 6.50
C GLY A 96 -7.78 15.51 7.93
N ARG A 97 -7.62 16.39 8.92
CA ARG A 97 -7.56 16.04 10.36
C ARG A 97 -8.91 15.64 10.94
N ALA A 98 -10.01 16.20 10.44
CA ALA A 98 -11.36 15.95 10.96
C ALA A 98 -12.02 14.68 10.42
N VAL A 99 -11.60 14.21 9.23
CA VAL A 99 -12.19 13.04 8.59
C VAL A 99 -11.48 11.73 8.95
N LEU A 100 -12.19 10.61 8.90
CA LEU A 100 -11.70 9.27 9.22
C LEU A 100 -12.19 8.27 8.16
N GLY A 101 -11.65 7.06 8.19
CA GLY A 101 -12.06 5.95 7.32
C GLY A 101 -11.23 5.84 6.04
N GLU A 102 -11.26 4.64 5.46
CA GLU A 102 -10.41 4.25 4.34
C GLU A 102 -10.75 4.98 3.03
N GLU A 103 -12.03 5.32 2.83
CA GLU A 103 -12.44 6.13 1.67
C GLU A 103 -11.76 7.51 1.68
N LYS A 104 -11.74 8.17 2.85
CA LYS A 104 -11.13 9.50 3.00
C LYS A 104 -9.61 9.43 2.96
N GLU A 105 -9.03 8.35 3.49
CA GLU A 105 -7.61 8.04 3.31
C GLU A 105 -7.22 7.91 1.84
N ALA A 106 -7.98 7.11 1.08
CA ALA A 106 -7.72 6.90 -0.35
C ALA A 106 -7.86 8.19 -1.16
N ALA A 107 -8.88 9.01 -0.86
CA ALA A 107 -9.05 10.32 -1.47
C ALA A 107 -7.87 11.26 -1.14
N ALA A 108 -7.40 11.26 0.11
CA ALA A 108 -6.25 12.06 0.51
C ALA A 108 -4.94 11.58 -0.15
N TRP A 109 -4.73 10.27 -0.29
CA TRP A 109 -3.59 9.73 -1.04
C TRP A 109 -3.65 10.14 -2.52
N ALA A 110 -4.83 10.09 -3.14
CA ALA A 110 -5.01 10.53 -4.52
C ALA A 110 -4.66 12.02 -4.70
N GLU A 111 -4.91 12.88 -3.72
CA GLU A 111 -4.43 14.27 -3.73
C GLU A 111 -2.90 14.35 -3.73
N VAL A 112 -2.23 13.52 -2.91
CA VAL A 112 -0.75 13.45 -2.88
C VAL A 112 -0.22 12.98 -4.23
N ALA A 113 -0.64 11.83 -4.72
CA ALA A 113 -0.16 11.23 -5.96
C ALA A 113 -0.38 12.13 -7.19
N ARG A 114 -1.52 12.84 -7.23
CA ARG A 114 -1.82 13.80 -8.31
C ARG A 114 -0.88 15.01 -8.31
N ARG A 115 -0.53 15.52 -7.12
CA ARG A 115 0.31 16.72 -6.97
C ARG A 115 1.80 16.39 -7.05
N GLU A 116 2.18 15.21 -6.56
CA GLU A 116 3.56 14.72 -6.50
C GLU A 116 3.63 13.31 -7.09
N PRO A 117 3.59 13.14 -8.43
CA PRO A 117 3.58 11.82 -9.05
C PRO A 117 4.78 10.94 -8.70
N ARG A 118 5.93 11.55 -8.37
CA ARG A 118 7.13 10.84 -7.91
C ARG A 118 6.92 10.13 -6.56
N ALA A 119 5.95 10.56 -5.77
CA ALA A 119 5.60 9.92 -4.51
C ALA A 119 4.68 8.71 -4.67
N ASP A 120 4.13 8.46 -5.86
CA ASP A 120 3.18 7.37 -6.11
C ASP A 120 3.87 5.99 -6.21
N THR A 121 4.46 5.59 -5.09
CA THR A 121 5.08 4.28 -4.90
C THR A 121 4.33 3.51 -3.81
N VAL A 122 4.35 2.18 -3.89
CA VAL A 122 3.71 1.32 -2.89
C VAL A 122 4.26 1.57 -1.49
N SER A 123 5.57 1.84 -1.36
CA SER A 123 6.18 2.15 -0.06
C SER A 123 5.62 3.44 0.53
N MET A 124 5.65 4.55 -0.23
CA MET A 124 5.20 5.85 0.26
C MET A 124 3.69 5.89 0.52
N GLN A 125 2.89 5.20 -0.28
CA GLN A 125 1.45 5.04 -0.03
C GLN A 125 1.20 4.37 1.33
N ARG A 126 1.94 3.30 1.63
CA ARG A 126 1.78 2.56 2.89
C ARG A 126 2.27 3.36 4.10
N GLN A 127 3.37 4.11 3.96
CA GLN A 127 3.81 5.07 4.96
C GLN A 127 2.72 6.13 5.22
N PHE A 128 2.14 6.71 4.16
CA PHE A 128 1.05 7.68 4.26
C PHE A 128 -0.18 7.09 4.97
N ALA A 129 -0.61 5.88 4.58
CA ALA A 129 -1.73 5.18 5.19
C ALA A 129 -1.51 4.96 6.70
N CYS A 130 -0.30 4.52 7.08
CA CYS A 130 0.04 4.37 8.50
C CYS A 130 -0.03 5.70 9.25
N HIS A 131 0.51 6.77 8.68
CA HIS A 131 0.44 8.10 9.29
C HIS A 131 -0.99 8.63 9.41
N TRP A 132 -1.81 8.43 8.38
CA TRP A 132 -3.22 8.80 8.35
C TRP A 132 -4.04 8.09 9.41
N ARG A 133 -3.74 6.82 9.70
CA ARG A 133 -4.47 6.00 10.68
C ARG A 133 -3.97 6.22 12.11
N TYR A 134 -2.66 6.28 12.31
CA TYR A 134 -2.06 6.14 13.65
C TYR A 134 -1.23 7.34 14.11
N ALA A 135 -0.79 8.22 13.21
CA ALA A 135 0.05 9.38 13.53
C ALA A 135 -0.63 10.74 13.27
N ARG A 136 -1.97 10.77 13.39
CA ARG A 136 -2.81 11.92 13.04
C ARG A 136 -2.53 13.20 13.83
N SER A 137 -1.98 13.08 15.02
CA SER A 137 -1.62 14.24 15.86
C SER A 137 -0.32 14.93 15.43
N LYS A 138 0.54 14.26 14.64
CA LYS A 138 1.78 14.86 14.14
C LYS A 138 1.46 15.98 13.16
N ALA A 139 2.10 17.14 13.34
CA ALA A 139 1.91 18.31 12.48
C ALA A 139 2.24 18.01 11.01
N THR A 140 3.30 17.24 10.77
CA THR A 140 3.72 16.78 9.45
C THR A 140 4.02 15.28 9.47
N TRP A 141 4.02 14.68 8.28
CA TRP A 141 4.43 13.29 8.05
C TRP A 141 5.55 13.27 7.00
N ASN A 142 6.57 12.46 7.22
CA ASN A 142 7.66 12.30 6.28
C ASN A 142 7.42 11.00 5.52
N LEU A 143 7.38 11.06 4.20
CA LEU A 143 7.34 9.88 3.36
C LEU A 143 8.70 9.74 2.69
N GLU A 144 9.43 8.71 3.09
CA GLU A 144 10.82 8.51 2.70
C GLU A 144 10.90 7.59 1.48
N THR A 145 11.64 8.03 0.47
CA THR A 145 11.76 7.31 -0.81
C THR A 145 12.54 6.00 -0.73
N TRP A 146 13.41 5.87 0.27
CA TRP A 146 14.32 4.73 0.44
C TRP A 146 13.71 3.55 1.18
N ARG A 147 12.58 3.76 1.86
CA ARG A 147 11.89 2.75 2.68
C ARG A 147 11.38 1.62 1.81
N MET A 148 11.53 0.38 2.29
CA MET A 148 11.07 -0.81 1.58
C MET A 148 9.54 -0.91 1.52
N ALA A 149 9.01 -1.40 0.41
CA ALA A 149 7.59 -1.69 0.24
C ALA A 149 7.20 -2.99 0.98
N VAL A 150 7.10 -2.94 2.31
CA VAL A 150 6.65 -4.07 3.14
C VAL A 150 5.13 -4.05 3.36
N PRO A 151 4.49 -5.19 3.68
CA PRO A 151 3.07 -5.25 4.03
C PRO A 151 2.68 -4.29 5.17
N MET A 152 1.41 -3.86 5.22
CA MET A 152 0.94 -2.81 6.15
C MET A 152 1.13 -3.15 7.62
N ASP A 153 0.98 -4.41 8.01
CA ASP A 153 1.25 -4.89 9.37
C ASP A 153 2.71 -4.65 9.78
N GLN A 154 3.66 -4.87 8.87
CA GLN A 154 5.07 -4.55 9.11
C GLN A 154 5.30 -3.04 9.22
N VAL A 155 4.65 -2.23 8.37
CA VAL A 155 4.72 -0.76 8.46
C VAL A 155 4.24 -0.27 9.82
N VAL A 156 3.11 -0.81 10.31
CA VAL A 156 2.56 -0.47 11.63
C VAL A 156 3.46 -0.96 12.76
N SER A 157 3.99 -2.19 12.68
CA SER A 157 4.91 -2.73 13.69
C SER A 157 6.19 -1.92 13.83
N ALA A 158 6.59 -1.24 12.75
CA ALA A 158 7.73 -0.33 12.71
C ALA A 158 7.34 1.12 13.05
N TYR A 159 6.17 1.36 13.66
CA TYR A 159 5.68 2.69 14.03
C TYR A 159 5.63 3.68 12.85
N CYS A 160 5.13 3.19 11.71
CA CYS A 160 5.10 3.88 10.42
C CYS A 160 6.46 4.12 9.77
N ASN A 161 7.53 3.45 10.24
CA ASN A 161 8.88 3.66 9.76
C ASN A 161 9.62 2.35 9.35
N PRO A 162 9.18 1.65 8.29
CA PRO A 162 9.68 0.32 7.96
C PRO A 162 11.16 0.34 7.53
N GLY A 163 12.01 -0.49 8.14
CA GLY A 163 13.45 -0.53 7.84
C GLY A 163 14.35 0.12 8.89
N GLY A 164 13.78 0.61 10.00
CA GLY A 164 14.53 1.11 11.17
C GLY A 164 14.40 2.61 11.40
N PRO A 165 15.04 3.18 12.44
CA PRO A 165 15.04 4.63 12.66
C PRO A 165 15.71 5.40 11.51
N GLU A 166 15.35 6.68 11.38
CA GLU A 166 16.08 7.65 10.55
C GLU A 166 17.44 8.00 11.16
#